data_AF-A0A845Q703-F1
#
_entry.id   AF-A0A845Q703-F1
#
_cell.length_a   1.000
_cell.length_b   1.000
_cell.length_c   1.000
_cell.angle_alpha   90.00
_cell.angle_beta   90.00
_cell.angle_gamma   90.00
#
_symmetry.space_group_name_H-M   'P 1'
#
loop_
_entity.id
_entity.type
_entity.pdbx_description
1 polymer ?
#
loop_
_entity_poly.entity_id
_entity_poly.type
_entity_poly.pdbx_seq_one_letter_code
_entity_poly.pdbx_strand_id
1 'polypeptide(L)'
;MKAFVLAIGIVSTLLLASCEDEGREVYSLYRGSVFGDLRIHMATFDADEGDDYNFNNCQIAADLFQKQPGVIVPYWCEKGRAR
;
A
#
# COMPACT_ATOMS: atom_id res chain seq x y z
N MET A 1 -0.25 12.24 44.97
CA MET A 1 -0.92 12.99 43.88
C MET A 1 -0.01 13.20 42.66
N LYS A 2 1.22 13.73 42.80
CA LYS A 2 2.17 13.92 41.67
C LYS A 2 2.57 12.62 40.93
N ALA A 3 2.76 11.51 41.67
CA ALA A 3 3.08 10.19 41.08
C ALA A 3 1.92 9.57 40.29
N PHE A 4 0.67 9.89 40.67
CA PHE A 4 -0.54 9.42 39.95
C PHE A 4 -0.73 10.16 38.62
N VAL A 5 -0.40 11.45 38.58
CA VAL A 5 -0.43 12.27 37.35
C VAL A 5 0.67 11.84 36.37
N LEU A 6 1.85 11.46 36.87
CA LEU A 6 2.94 10.96 36.02
C LEU A 6 2.61 9.60 35.36
N ALA A 7 1.91 8.72 36.08
CA ALA A 7 1.52 7.41 35.55
C ALA A 7 0.45 7.49 34.43
N ILE A 8 -0.47 8.46 34.51
CA ILE A 8 -1.52 8.67 33.49
C ILE A 8 -0.93 9.23 32.18
N GLY A 9 0.12 10.05 32.27
CA GLY A 9 0.81 10.61 31.09
C GLY A 9 1.55 9.55 30.27
N ILE A 10 2.09 8.49 30.90
CA ILE A 10 2.88 7.45 30.23
C ILE A 10 2.00 6.40 29.53
N VAL A 11 0.78 6.16 30.04
CA VAL A 11 -0.17 5.19 29.43
C VAL A 11 -0.81 5.76 28.16
N SER A 12 -0.97 7.09 28.08
CA SER A 12 -1.63 7.75 26.94
C SER A 12 -0.80 7.76 25.65
N THR A 13 0.53 7.61 25.73
CA THR A 13 1.43 7.58 24.56
C THR A 13 1.60 6.20 23.92
N LEU A 14 1.12 5.12 24.57
CA LEU A 14 1.25 3.75 24.05
C LEU A 14 0.10 3.32 23.13
N LEU A 15 -0.97 4.11 23.01
CA LEU A 15 -2.18 3.76 22.25
C LEU A 15 -2.18 4.24 20.79
N LEU A 16 -1.12 4.89 20.31
CA LEU A 16 -1.03 5.40 18.93
C LEU A 16 -0.24 4.50 17.98
N ALA A 17 0.20 3.32 18.41
CA ALA A 17 1.14 2.47 17.67
C ALA A 17 0.54 1.18 17.08
N SER A 18 -0.75 1.14 16.76
CA SER A 18 -1.30 -0.01 16.02
C SER A 18 -2.51 0.38 15.17
N CYS A 19 -2.23 0.91 13.99
CA CYS A 19 -3.08 0.71 12.82
C CYS A 19 -2.23 -0.02 11.78
N GLU A 20 -1.69 -1.17 12.18
CA GLU A 20 -1.23 -2.14 11.20
C GLU A 20 -2.46 -2.99 10.88
N ASP A 21 -2.92 -2.85 9.64
CA ASP A 21 -4.10 -3.48 9.10
C ASP A 21 -3.81 -4.97 8.87
N GLU A 22 -3.62 -5.70 9.98
CA GLU A 22 -3.31 -7.12 10.03
C GLU A 22 -4.54 -7.91 9.60
N GLY A 23 -4.76 -8.03 8.30
CA GLY A 23 -5.78 -8.92 7.75
C GLY A 23 -6.33 -8.55 6.39
N ARG A 24 -6.15 -7.29 5.95
CA ARG A 24 -6.57 -6.90 4.59
C ARG A 24 -5.40 -7.02 3.64
N GLU A 25 -5.57 -7.93 2.68
CA GLU A 25 -4.57 -8.19 1.68
C GLU A 25 -4.62 -7.10 0.61
N VAL A 26 -3.68 -6.15 0.73
CA VAL A 26 -3.54 -4.98 -0.13
C VAL A 26 -2.61 -5.28 -1.29
N TYR A 27 -2.86 -4.68 -2.45
CA TYR A 27 -1.95 -4.74 -3.59
C TYR A 27 -1.58 -3.34 -4.07
N SER A 28 -0.31 -3.13 -4.42
CA SER A 28 0.17 -1.87 -4.98
C SER A 28 0.59 -2.06 -6.43
N LEU A 29 0.10 -1.17 -7.29
CA LEU A 29 0.52 -1.07 -8.68
C LEU A 29 1.76 -0.19 -8.77
N TYR A 30 2.78 -0.72 -9.42
CA TYR A 30 4.01 -0.03 -9.76
C TYR A 30 4.20 0.05 -11.26
N ARG A 31 5.01 1.02 -11.68
CA ARG A 31 5.58 1.08 -13.01
C ARG A 31 7.08 1.31 -12.98
N GLY A 32 7.75 0.92 -14.05
CA GLY A 32 9.15 1.26 -14.29
C GLY A 32 9.34 2.70 -14.73
N SER A 33 10.59 3.16 -14.70
CA SER A 33 11.01 4.45 -15.25
C SER A 33 11.69 4.29 -16.60
N VAL A 34 11.55 5.30 -17.45
CA VAL A 34 12.35 5.42 -18.69
C VAL A 34 13.79 5.89 -18.41
N PHE A 35 14.06 6.35 -17.19
CA PHE A 35 15.36 6.91 -16.78
C PHE A 35 16.23 5.94 -15.96
N GLY A 36 15.90 4.64 -15.96
CA GLY A 36 16.67 3.61 -15.27
C GLY A 36 15.83 2.72 -14.35
N ASP A 37 16.51 1.98 -13.48
CA ASP A 37 15.89 1.04 -12.55
C ASP A 37 15.26 1.76 -11.34
N LEU A 38 14.17 2.47 -11.63
CA LEU A 38 13.35 3.15 -10.63
C LEU A 38 11.96 2.55 -10.64
N ARG A 39 11.47 2.25 -9.43
CA ARG A 39 10.13 1.78 -9.16
C ARG A 39 9.24 2.95 -8.75
N ILE A 40 8.19 3.22 -9.52
CA ILE A 40 7.27 4.33 -9.31
C ILE A 40 5.92 3.78 -8.87
N HIS A 41 5.47 4.15 -7.68
CA HIS A 41 4.12 3.81 -7.20
C HIS A 41 3.06 4.58 -7.99
N MET A 42 1.98 3.89 -8.35
CA MET A 42 0.88 4.46 -9.13
C MET A 42 -0.44 4.43 -8.36
N ALA A 43 -0.78 3.30 -7.75
CA ALA A 43 -2.05 3.11 -7.06
C ALA A 43 -1.97 1.97 -6.03
N THR A 44 -2.91 1.98 -5.09
CA THR A 44 -3.08 0.92 -4.07
C THR A 44 -4.52 0.43 -4.10
N PHE A 45 -4.69 -0.89 -4.13
CA PHE A 45 -5.95 -1.62 -4.16
C PHE A 45 -6.17 -2.23 -2.78
N ASP A 46 -7.10 -1.64 -2.04
CA ASP A 46 -7.34 -1.88 -0.61
C ASP A 46 -8.85 -1.86 -0.32
N ALA A 47 -9.60 -2.67 -1.06
CA ALA A 47 -11.03 -2.82 -0.87
C ALA A 47 -11.33 -3.95 0.14
N ASP A 48 -12.53 -3.92 0.73
CA ASP A 48 -12.94 -4.84 1.81
C ASP A 48 -13.18 -6.28 1.32
N GLU A 49 -13.30 -6.48 0.00
CA GLU A 49 -13.53 -7.77 -0.65
C GLU A 49 -12.30 -8.71 -0.58
N GLY A 50 -11.12 -8.21 -0.19
CA GLY A 50 -9.95 -9.02 0.15
C GLY A 50 -8.99 -9.34 -1.01
N ASP A 51 -8.14 -10.35 -0.79
CA ASP A 51 -6.94 -10.69 -1.60
C ASP A 51 -7.23 -10.81 -3.10
N ASP A 52 -8.14 -11.71 -3.48
CA ASP A 52 -8.46 -11.96 -4.89
C ASP A 52 -9.02 -10.71 -5.58
N TYR A 53 -9.88 -9.95 -4.90
CA TYR A 53 -10.47 -8.75 -5.48
C TYR A 53 -9.41 -7.67 -5.70
N ASN A 54 -8.56 -7.42 -4.70
CA ASN A 54 -7.51 -6.42 -4.76
C ASN A 54 -6.43 -6.81 -5.78
N PHE A 55 -6.02 -8.08 -5.81
CA PHE A 55 -5.08 -8.61 -6.80
C PHE A 55 -5.63 -8.49 -8.22
N ASN A 56 -6.85 -8.98 -8.47
CA ASN A 56 -7.44 -8.97 -9.81
C ASN A 56 -7.64 -7.55 -10.34
N ASN A 57 -8.14 -6.63 -9.50
CA ASN A 57 -8.28 -5.22 -9.90
C ASN A 57 -6.92 -4.57 -10.19
N CYS A 58 -5.90 -4.87 -9.39
CA CYS A 58 -4.54 -4.42 -9.68
C CYS A 58 -4.05 -4.92 -11.03
N GLN A 59 -4.20 -6.22 -11.31
CA GLN A 59 -3.76 -6.83 -12.57
C GLN A 59 -4.50 -6.23 -13.77
N ILE A 60 -5.82 -6.05 -13.68
CA ILE A 60 -6.61 -5.40 -14.73
C ILE A 60 -6.07 -4.00 -15.01
N ALA A 61 -5.80 -3.21 -13.97
CA ALA A 61 -5.24 -1.87 -14.15
C ALA A 61 -3.84 -1.90 -14.78
N ALA A 62 -2.95 -2.79 -14.33
CA ALA A 62 -1.62 -2.98 -14.89
C ALA A 62 -1.70 -3.28 -16.40
N ASP A 63 -2.56 -4.22 -16.79
CA ASP A 63 -2.80 -4.61 -18.17
C ASP A 63 -3.34 -3.46 -19.03
N LEU A 64 -4.30 -2.70 -18.50
CA LEU A 64 -4.89 -1.55 -19.18
C LEU A 64 -3.83 -0.46 -19.45
N PHE A 65 -2.97 -0.17 -18.47
CA PHE A 65 -1.87 0.77 -18.66
C PHE A 65 -0.83 0.25 -19.64
N GLN A 66 -0.45 -1.03 -19.52
CA GLN A 66 0.54 -1.65 -20.39
C GLN A 66 0.13 -1.62 -21.87
N LYS A 67 -1.17 -1.71 -22.16
CA LYS A 67 -1.75 -1.71 -23.52
C LYS A 67 -1.90 -0.32 -24.14
N GLN A 68 -1.61 0.76 -23.42
CA GLN A 68 -1.72 2.11 -23.99
C GLN A 68 -0.67 2.35 -25.09
N PRO A 69 -1.02 3.03 -26.20
CA PRO A 69 -0.06 3.35 -27.25
C PRO A 69 1.14 4.14 -26.71
N GLY A 70 2.35 3.69 -27.05
CA GLY A 70 3.60 4.37 -26.66
C GLY A 70 4.12 4.04 -25.26
N VAL A 71 3.45 3.15 -24.50
CA VAL A 71 3.97 2.66 -23.23
C VAL A 71 5.09 1.64 -23.48
N ILE A 72 6.29 1.97 -22.98
CA ILE A 72 7.50 1.13 -23.09
C ILE A 72 8.03 0.66 -21.72
N VAL A 73 7.44 1.14 -20.64
CA VAL A 73 7.81 0.76 -19.27
C VAL A 73 6.93 -0.39 -18.79
N PRO A 74 7.45 -1.29 -17.94
CA PRO A 74 6.65 -2.35 -17.35
C PRO A 74 5.71 -1.80 -16.28
N TYR A 75 4.55 -2.45 -16.14
CA TYR A 75 3.63 -2.31 -15.02
C TYR A 75 3.50 -3.65 -14.30
N TRP A 76 3.42 -3.65 -12.98
CA TRP A 76 3.24 -4.87 -12.20
C TRP A 76 2.57 -4.60 -10.85
N CYS A 77 1.96 -5.64 -10.31
CA CYS A 77 1.36 -5.65 -8.99
C CYS A 77 2.26 -6.31 -7.97
N GLU A 78 2.36 -5.71 -6.80
CA GLU A 78 3.09 -6.24 -5.65
C GLU A 78 2.15 -6.33 -4.47
N LYS A 79 2.22 -7.44 -3.73
CA LYS A 79 1.44 -7.61 -2.51
C LYS A 79 1.99 -6.67 -1.42
N GLY A 80 1.10 -5.98 -0.74
CA GLY A 80 1.39 -4.99 0.29
C GLY A 80 1.12 -3.55 -0.12
N ARG A 81 1.08 -2.67 0.88
CA ARG A 81 0.95 -1.22 0.71
C ARG A 81 2.28 -0.63 0.25
N ALA A 82 2.24 0.38 -0.63
CA ALA A 82 3.43 1.08 -1.06
C ALA A 82 4.19 1.73 0.09
N ARG A 83 5.52 1.72 -0.02
CA ARG A 83 6.47 2.24 0.97
C ARG A 83 7.41 3.25 0.32
#